data_AF-F2L9I3-F1
#
_entry.id   AF-F2L9I3-F1
#
_cell.length_a   1.000
_cell.length_b   1.000
_cell.length_c   1.000
_cell.angle_alpha   90.00
_cell.angle_beta   90.00
_cell.angle_gamma   90.00
#
_symmetry.space_group_name_H-M   'P 1'
#
loop_
_entity.id
_entity.type
_entity.pdbx_description
1 polymer ?
#
loop_
_entity_poly.entity_id
_entity_poly.type
_entity_poly.pdbx_seq_one_letter_code
_entity_poly.pdbx_strand_id
1 'polypeptide(L)'
;MANKRRRPSGTWEYTIKRAALLPKPLSLTFDTEEEGDAYVARIEQLLDAGIVPEDVVNQRQSIVTVDDGIREYLRRVSIPQSDVKLLNVLLDRVKGVSLVRLDYAWTEKWVADMKRRENLSPSTIRHYVGALARCLDWICKSGTPLLAVNPLRQLPKRYAAYTDEDAKAAEAQGQKPREDMHRDRRPSAAEEAEIRRILAGGKPDGRERAFELQYAPALNCLFDLAIESAMRLREMFTLSPAQVDVGRRTVALDRTKNGSKRPVSLTTVALAAYERYVAAVVAGDPAMRGFTFDSGYLFPWVPDAEQAMRAELKPALMPKVRDRVTARLSQQFGRIFDAAKCGDLVFHDLRHEATSRLYERTTLTDIQIAKITGHSDPKVLMRYANLRGSDLAARLW
;
A
#
# COMPACT_ATOMS: atom_id res chain seq x y z
N MET A 1 -48.44 20.99 2.68
CA MET A 1 -48.77 21.11 1.25
C MET A 1 -47.50 21.28 0.46
N ALA A 2 -47.22 20.30 -0.38
CA ALA A 2 -46.09 20.31 -1.30
C ALA A 2 -46.25 21.39 -2.38
N ASN A 3 -45.14 22.01 -2.79
CA ASN A 3 -45.12 22.87 -3.96
C ASN A 3 -44.86 21.99 -5.20
N LYS A 4 -45.68 22.11 -6.25
CA LYS A 4 -45.48 21.38 -7.53
C LYS A 4 -45.15 22.34 -8.67
N ARG A 5 -44.22 21.94 -9.55
CA ARG A 5 -43.88 22.66 -10.78
C ARG A 5 -43.57 21.71 -11.94
N ARG A 6 -43.90 22.12 -13.15
CA ARG A 6 -43.51 21.40 -14.37
C ARG A 6 -42.13 21.88 -14.83
N ARG A 7 -41.22 20.96 -15.11
CA ARG A 7 -39.86 21.25 -15.59
C ARG A 7 -39.84 21.42 -17.11
N PRO A 8 -38.84 22.13 -17.68
CA PRO A 8 -38.65 22.23 -19.13
C PRO A 8 -38.47 20.87 -19.84
N SER A 9 -38.06 19.83 -19.09
CA SER A 9 -37.95 18.44 -19.55
C SER A 9 -39.29 17.70 -19.71
N GLY A 10 -40.42 18.34 -19.37
CA GLY A 10 -41.76 17.73 -19.43
C GLY A 10 -42.18 17.01 -18.14
N THR A 11 -41.23 16.70 -17.24
CA THR A 11 -41.46 16.04 -15.95
C THR A 11 -42.00 16.99 -14.87
N TRP A 12 -42.63 16.43 -13.84
CA TRP A 12 -43.22 17.15 -12.71
C TRP A 12 -42.35 17.04 -11.47
N GLU A 13 -42.03 18.16 -10.84
CA GLU A 13 -41.26 18.21 -9.60
C GLU A 13 -42.12 18.67 -8.43
N TYR A 14 -42.00 17.97 -7.32
CA TYR A 14 -42.67 18.25 -6.05
C TYR A 14 -41.64 18.56 -4.97
N THR A 15 -41.91 19.58 -4.16
CA THR A 15 -41.07 19.97 -3.03
C THR A 15 -41.88 20.00 -1.74
N ILE A 16 -41.55 19.13 -0.79
CA ILE A 16 -42.19 19.03 0.53
C ILE A 16 -41.28 19.67 1.58
N LYS A 17 -41.83 20.63 2.35
CA LYS A 17 -41.11 21.33 3.41
C LYS A 17 -41.75 21.00 4.76
N ARG A 18 -41.06 20.23 5.62
CA ARG A 18 -41.47 19.91 7.00
C ARG A 18 -40.28 20.02 7.96
N ALA A 19 -39.96 21.24 8.37
CA ALA A 19 -38.75 21.55 9.13
C ALA A 19 -38.61 20.79 10.47
N ALA A 20 -39.72 20.32 11.05
CA ALA A 20 -39.72 19.54 12.29
C ALA A 20 -39.39 18.05 12.10
N LEU A 21 -39.59 17.50 10.90
CA LEU A 21 -39.45 16.06 10.60
C LEU A 21 -38.39 15.75 9.54
N LEU A 22 -38.09 16.70 8.67
CA LEU A 22 -37.13 16.56 7.58
C LEU A 22 -35.97 17.54 7.78
N PRO A 23 -34.70 17.08 7.78
CA PRO A 23 -33.54 17.97 7.95
C PRO A 23 -33.30 18.88 6.74
N LYS A 24 -33.87 18.54 5.57
CA LYS A 24 -33.85 19.34 4.33
C LYS A 24 -35.18 19.16 3.58
N PRO A 25 -35.60 20.13 2.74
CA PRO A 25 -36.76 19.96 1.87
C PRO A 25 -36.63 18.72 0.98
N LEU A 26 -37.67 17.89 0.97
CA LEU A 26 -37.74 16.70 0.13
C LEU A 26 -38.16 17.09 -1.28
N SER A 27 -37.36 16.76 -2.29
CA SER A 27 -37.67 17.02 -3.70
C SER A 27 -37.85 15.69 -4.44
N LEU A 28 -38.96 15.55 -5.16
CA LEU A 28 -39.35 14.34 -5.89
C LEU A 28 -39.70 14.72 -7.33
N THR A 29 -39.42 13.87 -8.30
CA THR A 29 -39.74 14.12 -9.72
C THR A 29 -40.47 12.91 -10.31
N PHE A 30 -41.51 13.17 -11.10
CA PHE A 30 -42.37 12.15 -11.72
C PHE A 30 -42.58 12.47 -13.20
N ASP A 31 -42.85 11.44 -14.00
CA ASP A 31 -43.11 11.60 -15.43
C ASP A 31 -44.53 12.12 -15.70
N THR A 32 -45.49 11.77 -14.83
CA THR A 32 -46.90 12.22 -14.91
C THR A 32 -47.32 13.00 -13.66
N GLU A 33 -48.28 13.91 -13.83
CA GLU A 33 -48.80 14.73 -12.72
C GLU A 33 -49.62 13.89 -11.75
N GLU A 34 -50.42 12.96 -12.29
CA GLU A 34 -51.33 12.11 -11.55
C GLU A 34 -50.58 11.15 -10.61
N GLU A 35 -49.48 10.57 -11.08
CA GLU A 35 -48.62 9.73 -10.25
C GLU A 35 -47.95 10.53 -9.13
N GLY A 36 -47.46 11.73 -9.45
CA GLY A 36 -46.83 12.63 -8.49
C GLY A 36 -47.79 13.09 -7.40
N ASP A 37 -48.99 13.53 -7.78
CA ASP A 37 -50.04 13.94 -6.84
C ASP A 37 -50.45 12.79 -5.91
N ALA A 38 -50.65 11.57 -6.44
CA ALA A 38 -51.02 10.40 -5.65
C ALA A 38 -49.91 9.95 -4.68
N TYR A 39 -48.65 9.99 -5.11
CA TYR A 39 -47.52 9.63 -4.27
C TYR A 39 -47.28 10.66 -3.16
N VAL A 40 -47.31 11.96 -3.50
CA VAL A 40 -47.11 13.04 -2.54
C VAL A 40 -48.21 13.08 -1.50
N ALA A 41 -49.47 12.82 -1.88
CA ALA A 41 -50.57 12.72 -0.92
C ALA A 41 -50.33 11.63 0.14
N ARG A 42 -49.84 10.45 -0.26
CA ARG A 42 -49.50 9.36 0.69
C ARG A 42 -48.34 9.75 1.60
N ILE A 43 -47.31 10.41 1.08
CA ILE A 43 -46.16 10.86 1.87
C ILE A 43 -46.57 11.96 2.86
N GLU A 44 -47.38 12.93 2.44
CA GLU A 44 -47.86 13.98 3.36
C GLU A 44 -48.72 13.38 4.49
N GLN A 45 -49.54 12.35 4.21
CA GLN A 45 -50.30 11.63 5.24
C GLN A 45 -49.39 10.93 6.28
N LEU A 46 -48.32 10.28 5.83
CA LEU A 46 -47.35 9.62 6.72
C LEU A 46 -46.59 10.65 7.56
N LEU A 47 -46.16 11.75 6.94
CA LEU A 47 -45.48 12.84 7.63
C LEU A 47 -46.41 13.55 8.65
N ASP A 48 -47.69 13.71 8.32
CA ASP A 48 -48.68 14.26 9.26
C ASP A 48 -48.92 13.32 10.45
N ALA A 49 -48.77 12.01 10.27
CA ALA A 49 -48.75 11.02 11.35
C ALA A 49 -47.42 10.95 12.13
N GLY A 50 -46.44 11.80 11.81
CA GLY A 50 -45.12 11.81 12.43
C GLY A 50 -44.21 10.65 12.00
N ILE A 51 -44.62 9.86 11.00
CA ILE A 51 -43.86 8.74 10.47
C ILE A 51 -43.06 9.24 9.27
N VAL A 52 -41.73 9.19 9.36
CA VAL A 52 -40.86 9.46 8.21
C VAL A 52 -40.58 8.13 7.51
N PRO A 53 -41.09 7.91 6.28
CA PRO A 53 -40.90 6.64 5.57
C PRO A 53 -39.42 6.33 5.36
N GLU A 54 -39.02 5.05 5.48
CA GLU A 54 -37.62 4.65 5.36
C GLU A 54 -37.01 5.02 4.00
N ASP A 55 -37.79 5.07 2.92
CA ASP A 55 -37.39 5.52 1.58
C ASP A 55 -37.14 7.04 1.49
N VAL A 56 -37.78 7.83 2.35
CA VAL A 56 -37.53 9.28 2.52
C VAL A 56 -36.30 9.53 3.39
N VAL A 57 -36.11 8.75 4.47
CA VAL A 57 -34.89 8.77 5.29
C VAL A 57 -33.68 8.24 4.51
N ASN A 58 -33.90 7.18 3.72
CA ASN A 58 -32.96 6.58 2.78
C ASN A 58 -33.13 7.14 1.37
N GLN A 59 -33.44 8.44 1.20
CA GLN A 59 -32.92 9.16 0.04
C GLN A 59 -31.40 9.16 0.15
N ARG A 60 -30.83 7.98 -0.16
CA ARG A 60 -29.44 7.71 -0.46
C ARG A 60 -29.06 8.84 -1.38
N GLN A 61 -27.98 9.54 -1.06
CA GLN A 61 -27.25 10.27 -2.08
C GLN A 61 -27.17 9.33 -3.28
N SER A 62 -27.94 9.61 -4.33
CA SER A 62 -27.99 8.72 -5.48
C SER A 62 -26.56 8.67 -5.98
N ILE A 63 -25.99 7.47 -6.02
CA ILE A 63 -24.65 7.28 -6.56
C ILE A 63 -24.79 7.53 -8.05
N VAL A 64 -24.52 8.77 -8.49
CA VAL A 64 -24.68 9.20 -9.90
C VAL A 64 -23.33 9.23 -10.61
N THR A 65 -22.27 9.53 -9.88
CA THR A 65 -20.90 9.60 -10.39
C THR A 65 -20.01 8.53 -9.77
N VAL A 66 -18.88 8.25 -10.43
CA VAL A 66 -17.87 7.32 -9.92
C VAL A 66 -17.29 7.80 -8.59
N ASP A 67 -17.00 9.10 -8.43
CA ASP A 67 -16.43 9.61 -7.19
C ASP A 67 -17.43 9.61 -6.03
N ASP A 68 -18.73 9.80 -6.27
CA ASP A 68 -19.77 9.56 -5.26
C ASP A 68 -19.78 8.09 -4.82
N GLY A 69 -19.70 7.17 -5.80
CA GLY A 69 -19.61 5.75 -5.55
C GLY A 69 -18.38 5.36 -4.71
N ILE A 70 -17.22 5.97 -4.97
CA ILE A 70 -16.01 5.76 -4.17
C ILE A 70 -16.22 6.26 -2.73
N ARG A 71 -16.77 7.47 -2.53
CA ARG A 71 -17.03 8.00 -1.19
C ARG A 71 -18.00 7.12 -0.41
N GLU A 72 -19.03 6.61 -1.07
CA GLU A 72 -20.00 5.69 -0.47
C GLU A 72 -19.35 4.35 -0.11
N TYR A 73 -18.56 3.79 -1.02
CA TYR A 73 -17.85 2.54 -0.82
C TYR A 73 -16.87 2.62 0.36
N LEU A 74 -16.09 3.70 0.45
CA LEU A 74 -15.17 3.97 1.57
C LEU A 74 -15.90 4.12 2.91
N ARG A 75 -17.15 4.60 2.91
CA ARG A 75 -17.94 4.79 4.12
C ARG A 75 -18.65 3.51 4.57
N ARG A 76 -19.14 2.70 3.64
CA ARG A 76 -19.97 1.52 3.93
C ARG A 76 -19.20 0.20 3.97
N VAL A 77 -18.05 0.12 3.31
CA VAL A 77 -17.33 -1.14 3.14
C VAL A 77 -15.99 -1.07 3.85
N SER A 78 -15.77 -2.03 4.75
CA SER A 78 -14.46 -2.24 5.35
C SER A 78 -13.51 -2.81 4.30
N ILE A 79 -12.50 -2.03 3.92
CA ILE A 79 -11.51 -2.41 2.91
C ILE A 79 -10.08 -2.22 3.44
N PRO A 80 -9.08 -2.91 2.85
CA PRO A 80 -7.69 -2.73 3.23
C PRO A 80 -7.24 -1.28 3.05
N GLN A 81 -6.45 -0.74 4.00
CA GLN A 81 -5.96 0.63 3.90
C GLN A 81 -5.05 0.89 2.68
N SER A 82 -4.54 -0.16 1.99
CA SER A 82 -3.89 0.00 0.67
C SER A 82 -4.90 0.43 -0.39
N ASP A 83 -6.08 -0.19 -0.41
CA ASP A 83 -7.17 0.17 -1.33
C ASP A 83 -7.71 1.55 -1.00
N VAL A 84 -7.85 1.91 0.29
CA VAL A 84 -8.21 3.28 0.69
C VAL A 84 -7.26 4.31 0.09
N LYS A 85 -5.93 4.06 0.16
CA LYS A 85 -4.93 4.97 -0.43
C LYS A 85 -5.10 5.08 -1.95
N LEU A 86 -5.32 3.96 -2.64
CA LEU A 86 -5.53 3.95 -4.10
C LEU A 86 -6.81 4.70 -4.49
N LEU A 87 -7.93 4.40 -3.84
CA LEU A 87 -9.23 5.02 -4.11
C LEU A 87 -9.22 6.53 -3.82
N ASN A 88 -8.54 6.98 -2.76
CA ASN A 88 -8.38 8.41 -2.49
C ASN A 88 -7.60 9.13 -3.59
N VAL A 89 -6.59 8.49 -4.19
CA VAL A 89 -5.90 9.04 -5.37
C VAL A 89 -6.83 9.07 -6.58
N LEU A 90 -7.70 8.07 -6.71
CA LEU A 90 -8.64 7.98 -7.82
C LEU A 90 -9.78 9.02 -7.76
N LEU A 91 -10.16 9.51 -6.57
CA LEU A 91 -11.23 10.51 -6.41
C LEU A 91 -11.08 11.72 -7.33
N ASP A 92 -9.86 12.22 -7.50
CA ASP A 92 -9.59 13.36 -8.39
C ASP A 92 -9.58 12.94 -9.86
N ARG A 93 -9.00 11.77 -10.16
CA ARG A 93 -8.88 11.22 -11.52
C ARG A 93 -10.21 10.87 -12.18
N VAL A 94 -11.21 10.49 -11.39
CA VAL A 94 -12.55 10.07 -11.88
C VAL A 94 -13.65 11.05 -11.48
N LYS A 95 -13.28 12.24 -11.03
CA LYS A 95 -14.21 13.27 -10.54
C LYS A 95 -15.23 13.63 -11.62
N GLY A 96 -16.51 13.53 -11.28
CA GLY A 96 -17.62 13.89 -12.17
C GLY A 96 -17.87 12.90 -13.32
N VAL A 97 -17.17 11.76 -13.35
CA VAL A 97 -17.46 10.72 -14.35
C VAL A 97 -18.83 10.12 -14.03
N SER A 98 -19.79 10.29 -14.95
CA SER A 98 -21.15 9.76 -14.82
C SER A 98 -21.16 8.24 -14.97
N LEU A 99 -21.87 7.55 -14.07
CA LEU A 99 -22.01 6.09 -14.11
C LEU A 99 -22.77 5.61 -15.35
N VAL A 100 -23.71 6.42 -15.86
CA VAL A 100 -24.48 6.11 -17.08
C VAL A 100 -23.57 6.04 -18.31
N ARG A 101 -22.49 6.83 -18.31
CA ARG A 101 -21.51 6.88 -19.42
C ARG A 101 -20.32 5.95 -19.19
N LEU A 102 -20.37 5.11 -18.16
CA LEU A 102 -19.28 4.22 -17.79
C LEU A 102 -19.41 2.92 -18.58
N ASP A 103 -18.85 2.91 -19.78
CA ASP A 103 -18.84 1.76 -20.67
C ASP A 103 -17.42 1.20 -20.92
N TYR A 104 -17.31 0.23 -21.82
CA TYR A 104 -16.03 -0.37 -22.19
C TYR A 104 -15.11 0.64 -22.91
N ALA A 105 -15.66 1.52 -23.75
CA ALA A 105 -14.88 2.53 -24.46
C ALA A 105 -14.26 3.56 -23.49
N TRP A 106 -15.01 3.98 -22.47
CA TRP A 106 -14.46 4.79 -21.37
C TRP A 106 -13.32 4.07 -20.67
N THR A 107 -13.48 2.78 -20.41
CA THR A 107 -12.49 1.95 -19.72
C THR A 107 -11.19 1.83 -20.50
N GLU A 108 -11.26 1.55 -21.80
CA GLU A 108 -10.08 1.52 -22.68
C GLU A 108 -9.39 2.87 -22.74
N LYS A 109 -10.16 3.95 -22.91
CA LYS A 109 -9.63 5.31 -22.91
C LYS A 109 -8.94 5.66 -21.60
N TRP A 110 -9.54 5.31 -20.47
CA TRP A 110 -8.98 5.58 -19.14
C TRP A 110 -7.65 4.84 -18.95
N VAL A 111 -7.55 3.59 -19.39
CA VAL A 111 -6.29 2.81 -19.36
C VAL A 111 -5.26 3.39 -20.34
N ALA A 112 -5.67 3.80 -21.53
CA ALA A 112 -4.80 4.43 -22.51
C ALA A 112 -4.25 5.78 -22.00
N ASP A 113 -5.08 6.62 -21.37
CA ASP A 113 -4.63 7.89 -20.78
C ASP A 113 -3.60 7.67 -19.67
N MET A 114 -3.80 6.67 -18.81
CA MET A 114 -2.82 6.29 -17.78
C MET A 114 -1.48 5.85 -18.36
N LYS A 115 -1.46 5.24 -19.56
CA LYS A 115 -0.23 4.86 -20.26
C LYS A 115 0.40 6.05 -20.99
N ARG A 116 -0.39 6.74 -21.81
CA ARG A 116 0.12 7.70 -22.78
C ARG A 116 0.37 9.08 -22.18
N ARG A 117 -0.48 9.54 -21.25
CA ARG A 117 -0.38 10.89 -20.67
C ARG A 117 0.34 10.88 -19.34
N GLU A 118 0.02 9.90 -18.52
CA GLU A 118 0.53 9.81 -17.15
C GLU A 118 1.79 8.95 -17.02
N ASN A 119 2.14 8.20 -18.07
CA ASN A 119 3.27 7.27 -18.12
C ASN A 119 3.36 6.35 -16.90
N LEU A 120 2.23 5.80 -16.46
CA LEU A 120 2.19 4.92 -15.29
C LEU A 120 2.76 3.54 -15.64
N SER A 121 3.38 2.89 -14.66
CA SER A 121 3.84 1.52 -14.86
C SER A 121 2.64 0.55 -14.96
N PRO A 122 2.79 -0.57 -15.68
CA PRO A 122 1.72 -1.56 -15.77
C PRO A 122 1.22 -2.05 -14.41
N SER A 123 2.11 -2.16 -13.41
CA SER A 123 1.74 -2.53 -12.04
C SER A 123 0.84 -1.49 -11.37
N THR A 124 1.19 -0.20 -11.48
CA THR A 124 0.36 0.89 -10.94
C THR A 124 -1.02 0.92 -11.59
N ILE A 125 -1.09 0.76 -12.92
CA ILE A 125 -2.36 0.71 -13.66
C ILE A 125 -3.24 -0.44 -13.14
N ARG A 126 -2.68 -1.65 -12.99
CA ARG A 126 -3.43 -2.80 -12.44
C ARG A 126 -3.93 -2.56 -11.01
N HIS A 127 -3.16 -1.86 -10.18
CA HIS A 127 -3.60 -1.50 -8.83
C HIS A 127 -4.77 -0.53 -8.85
N TYR A 128 -4.73 0.52 -9.68
CA TYR A 128 -5.83 1.46 -9.84
C TYR A 128 -7.09 0.81 -10.42
N VAL A 129 -6.95 0.10 -11.54
CA VAL A 129 -8.06 -0.64 -12.16
C VAL A 129 -8.65 -1.65 -11.19
N GLY A 130 -7.81 -2.41 -10.48
CA GLY A 130 -8.28 -3.42 -9.52
C GLY A 130 -9.04 -2.82 -8.33
N ALA A 131 -8.56 -1.72 -7.76
CA ALA A 131 -9.22 -1.02 -6.65
C ALA A 131 -10.57 -0.43 -7.10
N LEU A 132 -10.60 0.25 -8.25
CA LEU A 132 -11.84 0.80 -8.80
C LEU A 132 -12.82 -0.30 -9.18
N ALA A 133 -12.36 -1.40 -9.78
CA ALA A 133 -13.22 -2.52 -10.15
C ALA A 133 -13.95 -3.12 -8.93
N ARG A 134 -13.28 -3.27 -7.77
CA ARG A 134 -13.94 -3.72 -6.54
C ARG A 134 -15.01 -2.75 -6.06
N CYS A 135 -14.77 -1.44 -6.18
CA CYS A 135 -15.75 -0.40 -5.87
C CYS A 135 -16.95 -0.49 -6.82
N LEU A 136 -16.73 -0.58 -8.13
CA LEU A 136 -17.80 -0.69 -9.12
C LEU A 136 -18.61 -1.99 -8.98
N ASP A 137 -17.96 -3.11 -8.65
CA ASP A 137 -18.66 -4.37 -8.33
C ASP A 137 -19.64 -4.19 -7.16
N TRP A 138 -19.26 -3.41 -6.16
CA TRP A 138 -20.13 -3.08 -5.04
C TRP A 138 -21.27 -2.15 -5.47
N ILE A 139 -21.00 -1.14 -6.31
CA ILE A 139 -22.04 -0.23 -6.85
C ILE A 139 -23.09 -1.03 -7.64
N CYS A 140 -22.69 -1.93 -8.54
CA CYS A 140 -23.62 -2.79 -9.26
C CYS A 140 -24.52 -3.62 -8.33
N LYS A 141 -23.99 -4.04 -7.16
CA LYS A 141 -24.73 -4.83 -6.15
C LYS A 141 -25.51 -4.00 -5.14
N SER A 142 -25.27 -2.69 -5.08
CA SER A 142 -25.89 -1.75 -4.12
C SER A 142 -27.35 -1.41 -4.44
N GLY A 143 -27.86 -1.83 -5.61
CA GLY A 143 -29.18 -1.47 -6.12
C GLY A 143 -29.21 -0.12 -6.87
N THR A 144 -28.06 0.41 -7.28
CA THR A 144 -27.98 1.60 -8.14
C THR A 144 -28.37 1.23 -9.57
N PRO A 145 -29.42 1.83 -10.18
CA PRO A 145 -29.86 1.47 -11.54
C PRO A 145 -28.91 2.02 -12.63
N LEU A 146 -28.02 2.94 -12.28
CA LEU A 146 -27.16 3.66 -13.23
C LEU A 146 -25.93 2.88 -13.70
N LEU A 147 -25.60 1.74 -13.08
CA LEU A 147 -24.49 0.88 -13.49
C LEU A 147 -24.85 -0.60 -13.34
N ALA A 148 -25.34 -1.20 -14.42
CA ALA A 148 -25.77 -2.60 -14.43
C ALA A 148 -24.60 -3.59 -14.44
N VAL A 149 -23.53 -3.27 -15.19
CA VAL A 149 -22.37 -4.14 -15.37
C VAL A 149 -21.11 -3.33 -15.13
N ASN A 150 -20.10 -3.96 -14.52
CA ASN A 150 -18.79 -3.35 -14.31
C ASN A 150 -17.92 -3.47 -15.58
N PRO A 151 -17.67 -2.38 -16.33
CA PRO A 151 -16.91 -2.44 -17.57
C PRO A 151 -15.41 -2.73 -17.34
N LEU A 152 -14.87 -2.43 -16.15
CA LEU A 152 -13.47 -2.74 -15.81
C LEU A 152 -13.19 -4.25 -15.77
N ARG A 153 -14.22 -5.08 -15.58
CA ARG A 153 -14.11 -6.54 -15.59
C ARG A 153 -14.06 -7.14 -16.99
N GLN A 154 -14.34 -6.35 -18.03
CA GLN A 154 -14.32 -6.76 -19.42
C GLN A 154 -12.97 -6.52 -20.11
N LEU A 155 -12.03 -5.84 -19.44
CA LEU A 155 -10.69 -5.58 -19.96
C LEU A 155 -9.95 -6.88 -20.34
N PRO A 156 -9.24 -6.91 -21.48
CA PRO A 156 -8.50 -8.09 -21.93
C PRO A 156 -7.32 -8.38 -21.00
N LYS A 157 -6.77 -9.60 -21.10
CA LYS A 157 -5.51 -9.91 -20.42
C LYS A 157 -4.42 -8.95 -20.88
N ARG A 158 -3.54 -8.55 -19.95
CA ARG A 158 -2.43 -7.60 -20.20
C ARG A 158 -2.85 -6.19 -20.64
N TYR A 159 -4.08 -5.74 -20.37
CA TYR A 159 -4.55 -4.37 -20.65
C TYR A 159 -3.59 -3.25 -20.22
N ALA A 160 -2.82 -3.48 -19.16
CA ALA A 160 -1.88 -2.53 -18.59
C ALA A 160 -0.51 -2.47 -19.29
N ALA A 161 -0.20 -3.43 -20.16
CA ALA A 161 1.02 -3.39 -20.97
C ALA A 161 0.90 -2.30 -22.06
N TYR A 162 2.01 -1.67 -22.40
CA TYR A 162 2.09 -0.71 -23.49
C TYR A 162 2.07 -1.47 -24.81
N THR A 163 1.18 -1.07 -25.71
CA THR A 163 1.24 -1.49 -27.12
C THR A 163 2.25 -0.61 -27.87
N ASP A 164 2.57 -0.97 -29.12
CA ASP A 164 3.43 -0.15 -29.98
C ASP A 164 2.84 1.26 -30.19
N GLU A 165 1.52 1.39 -30.25
CA GLU A 165 0.85 2.69 -30.33
C GLU A 165 0.99 3.49 -29.03
N ASP A 166 0.83 2.84 -27.87
CA ASP A 166 1.03 3.50 -26.59
C ASP A 166 2.48 3.96 -26.42
N ALA A 167 3.43 3.13 -26.85
CA ALA A 167 4.85 3.42 -26.80
C ALA A 167 5.19 4.65 -27.65
N LYS A 168 4.76 4.67 -28.92
CA LYS A 168 4.93 5.83 -29.82
C LYS A 168 4.28 7.09 -29.25
N ALA A 169 3.10 6.98 -28.64
CA ALA A 169 2.40 8.12 -28.06
C ALA A 169 3.10 8.68 -26.81
N ALA A 170 3.72 7.83 -26.00
CA ALA A 170 4.54 8.25 -24.86
C ALA A 170 5.85 8.89 -25.36
N GLU A 171 6.51 8.29 -26.34
CA GLU A 171 7.75 8.81 -26.96
C GLU A 171 7.54 10.18 -27.61
N ALA A 172 6.41 10.38 -28.30
CA ALA A 172 6.01 11.66 -28.87
C ALA A 172 5.87 12.77 -27.81
N GLN A 173 5.65 12.40 -26.54
CA GLN A 173 5.61 13.32 -25.40
C GLN A 173 6.96 13.41 -24.68
N GLY A 174 8.04 12.88 -25.27
CA GLY A 174 9.38 12.85 -24.69
C GLY A 174 9.51 11.87 -23.51
N GLN A 175 8.59 10.92 -23.39
CA GLN A 175 8.57 9.95 -22.29
C GLN A 175 9.01 8.58 -22.77
N LYS A 176 9.85 7.90 -21.98
CA LYS A 176 10.16 6.49 -22.21
C LYS A 176 8.96 5.63 -21.74
N PRO A 177 8.45 4.70 -22.58
CA PRO A 177 7.37 3.79 -22.18
C PRO A 177 7.76 2.97 -20.95
N ARG A 178 6.85 2.84 -19.99
CA ARG A 178 7.14 2.08 -18.76
C ARG A 178 6.83 0.60 -18.93
N GLU A 179 7.77 -0.20 -18.47
CA GLU A 179 7.63 -1.64 -18.39
C GLU A 179 7.44 -2.11 -16.96
N ASP A 180 6.89 -3.31 -16.84
CA ASP A 180 6.77 -4.02 -15.57
C ASP A 180 8.10 -4.71 -15.26
N MET A 181 9.04 -3.95 -14.68
CA MET A 181 10.34 -4.51 -14.33
C MET A 181 10.24 -5.31 -13.03
N HIS A 182 10.53 -6.60 -13.10
CA HIS A 182 10.85 -7.38 -11.91
C HIS A 182 12.32 -7.11 -11.55
N ARG A 183 12.60 -6.95 -10.26
CA ARG A 183 13.92 -6.56 -9.77
C ARG A 183 14.61 -7.79 -9.17
N ASP A 184 15.64 -8.27 -9.86
CA ASP A 184 16.41 -9.46 -9.48
C ASP A 184 17.79 -9.14 -8.91
N ARG A 185 18.00 -7.88 -8.51
CA ARG A 185 19.28 -7.38 -8.02
C ARG A 185 19.65 -8.03 -6.68
N ARG A 186 20.85 -8.60 -6.61
CA ARG A 186 21.48 -9.15 -5.39
C ARG A 186 22.87 -8.54 -5.22
N PRO A 187 23.30 -8.19 -4.00
CA PRO A 187 24.67 -7.74 -3.76
C PRO A 187 25.67 -8.87 -4.04
N SER A 188 26.78 -8.53 -4.69
CA SER A 188 27.95 -9.40 -4.79
C SER A 188 28.69 -9.47 -3.44
N ALA A 189 29.61 -10.44 -3.29
CA ALA A 189 30.41 -10.54 -2.08
C ALA A 189 31.29 -9.29 -1.83
N ALA A 190 31.81 -8.69 -2.90
CA ALA A 190 32.59 -7.46 -2.82
C ALA A 190 31.73 -6.26 -2.39
N GLU A 191 30.52 -6.14 -2.93
CA GLU A 191 29.57 -5.10 -2.53
C GLU A 191 29.13 -5.25 -1.08
N GLU A 192 28.82 -6.47 -0.63
CA GLU A 192 28.48 -6.71 0.78
C GLU A 192 29.63 -6.33 1.71
N ALA A 193 30.87 -6.72 1.37
CA ALA A 193 32.05 -6.36 2.16
C ALA A 193 32.22 -4.83 2.24
N GLU A 194 32.01 -4.13 1.13
CA GLU A 194 32.10 -2.68 1.09
C GLU A 194 30.97 -1.99 1.87
N ILE A 195 29.72 -2.49 1.78
CA ILE A 195 28.61 -1.99 2.59
C ILE A 195 28.92 -2.13 4.08
N ARG A 196 29.45 -3.28 4.51
CA ARG A 196 29.87 -3.53 5.89
C ARG A 196 30.98 -2.57 6.33
N ARG A 197 31.95 -2.30 5.45
CA ARG A 197 33.02 -1.33 5.70
C ARG A 197 32.45 0.07 5.93
N ILE A 198 31.53 0.54 5.08
CA ILE A 198 30.88 1.84 5.25
C ILE A 198 30.06 1.90 6.54
N LEU A 199 29.29 0.86 6.86
CA LEU A 199 28.51 0.75 8.10
C LEU A 199 29.38 0.76 9.36
N ALA A 200 30.62 0.27 9.26
CA ALA A 200 31.62 0.30 10.32
C ALA A 200 32.34 1.67 10.45
N GLY A 201 31.88 2.71 9.74
CA GLY A 201 32.50 4.04 9.75
C GLY A 201 33.62 4.22 8.71
N GLY A 202 33.73 3.30 7.76
CA GLY A 202 34.65 3.42 6.64
C GLY A 202 34.41 4.69 5.82
N LYS A 203 35.50 5.40 5.52
CA LYS A 203 35.48 6.58 4.65
C LYS A 203 35.11 6.17 3.21
N PRO A 204 34.08 6.78 2.59
CA PRO A 204 33.76 6.55 1.18
C PRO A 204 34.86 7.10 0.27
N ASP A 205 35.08 6.42 -0.85
CA ASP A 205 36.01 6.90 -1.87
C ASP A 205 35.53 8.25 -2.44
N GLY A 206 36.47 9.19 -2.62
CA GLY A 206 36.18 10.51 -3.15
C GLY A 206 35.49 11.48 -2.18
N ARG A 207 35.33 11.12 -0.90
CA ARG A 207 34.89 12.06 0.15
C ARG A 207 36.02 12.36 1.10
N GLU A 208 35.95 13.49 1.81
CA GLU A 208 36.98 13.87 2.78
C GLU A 208 36.82 13.13 4.12
N ARG A 209 35.58 12.78 4.50
CA ARG A 209 35.22 12.21 5.82
C ARG A 209 34.22 11.05 5.69
N ALA A 210 34.20 10.19 6.71
CA ALA A 210 33.17 9.18 6.87
C ALA A 210 31.79 9.81 7.14
N PHE A 211 30.72 9.04 6.94
CA PHE A 211 29.39 9.47 7.35
C PHE A 211 29.25 9.46 8.85
N GLU A 212 28.58 10.47 9.39
CA GLU A 212 27.98 10.37 10.71
C GLU A 212 26.71 9.52 10.61
N LEU A 213 26.84 8.25 10.98
CA LEU A 213 25.74 7.31 11.01
C LEU A 213 25.13 7.31 12.41
N GLN A 214 24.08 8.12 12.60
CA GLN A 214 23.31 8.08 13.84
C GLN A 214 22.79 6.66 14.08
N TYR A 215 23.01 6.13 15.28
CA TYR A 215 22.70 4.75 15.65
C TYR A 215 23.42 3.70 14.80
N ALA A 216 24.73 3.89 14.56
CA ALA A 216 25.55 2.94 13.80
C ALA A 216 25.40 1.47 14.26
N PRO A 217 25.40 1.13 15.57
CA PRO A 217 25.14 -0.24 16.01
C PRO A 217 23.77 -0.79 15.56
N ALA A 218 22.72 0.05 15.62
CA ALA A 218 21.38 -0.33 15.16
C ALA A 218 21.32 -0.56 13.64
N LEU A 219 22.01 0.26 12.85
CA LEU A 219 22.07 0.10 11.39
C LEU A 219 22.81 -1.17 10.98
N ASN A 220 23.92 -1.49 11.65
CA ASN A 220 24.66 -2.72 11.43
C ASN A 220 23.79 -3.95 11.73
N CYS A 221 23.11 -3.95 12.90
CA CYS A 221 22.18 -5.01 13.27
C CYS A 221 21.02 -5.14 12.27
N LEU A 222 20.42 -4.02 11.85
CA LEU A 222 19.32 -4.03 10.89
C LEU A 222 19.75 -4.58 9.52
N PHE A 223 20.97 -4.26 9.06
CA PHE A 223 21.54 -4.81 7.82
C PHE A 223 21.75 -6.32 7.91
N ASP A 224 22.34 -6.79 9.01
CA ASP A 224 22.57 -8.23 9.23
C ASP A 224 21.27 -9.00 9.33
N LEU A 225 20.28 -8.49 10.08
CA LEU A 225 18.96 -9.10 10.13
C LEU A 225 18.32 -9.15 8.73
N ALA A 226 18.49 -8.12 7.90
CA ALA A 226 17.88 -8.09 6.57
C ALA A 226 18.40 -9.20 5.66
N ILE A 227 19.72 -9.43 5.65
CA ILE A 227 20.39 -10.42 4.80
C ILE A 227 20.26 -11.84 5.37
N GLU A 228 20.08 -12.00 6.68
CA GLU A 228 20.15 -13.31 7.33
C GLU A 228 18.79 -13.89 7.75
N SER A 229 17.73 -13.09 7.81
CA SER A 229 16.41 -13.56 8.30
C SER A 229 15.28 -13.55 7.25
N ALA A 230 15.53 -12.91 6.10
CA ALA A 230 14.53 -12.61 5.09
C ALA A 230 13.30 -11.84 5.61
N MET A 231 13.37 -11.15 6.76
CA MET A 231 12.29 -10.29 7.25
C MET A 231 12.07 -9.07 6.35
N ARG A 232 10.85 -8.52 6.30
CA ARG A 232 10.58 -7.22 5.66
C ARG A 232 11.15 -6.10 6.54
N LEU A 233 11.55 -4.98 5.94
CA LEU A 233 12.04 -3.80 6.66
C LEU A 233 11.11 -3.39 7.82
N ARG A 234 9.80 -3.30 7.55
CA ARG A 234 8.78 -2.97 8.56
C ARG A 234 8.62 -4.03 9.64
N GLU A 235 8.90 -5.30 9.35
CA GLU A 235 8.87 -6.36 10.36
C GLU A 235 10.05 -6.17 11.32
N MET A 236 11.23 -5.78 10.82
CA MET A 236 12.44 -5.61 11.62
C MET A 236 12.43 -4.37 12.51
N PHE A 237 12.16 -3.17 11.95
CA PHE A 237 12.28 -1.95 12.76
C PHE A 237 11.17 -1.78 13.81
N THR A 238 10.08 -2.56 13.73
CA THR A 238 9.01 -2.55 14.73
C THR A 238 9.12 -3.69 15.74
N LEU A 239 10.22 -4.45 15.75
CA LEU A 239 10.43 -5.49 16.75
C LEU A 239 10.48 -4.90 18.16
N SER A 240 10.02 -5.66 19.15
CA SER A 240 10.31 -5.44 20.56
C SER A 240 11.39 -6.42 21.04
N PRO A 241 12.15 -6.09 22.10
CA PRO A 241 13.11 -7.03 22.68
C PRO A 241 12.46 -8.34 23.12
N ALA A 242 11.23 -8.28 23.65
CA ALA A 242 10.48 -9.45 24.11
C ALA A 242 10.08 -10.43 22.98
N GLN A 243 10.13 -10.00 21.72
CA GLN A 243 9.87 -10.89 20.58
C GLN A 243 11.06 -11.77 20.20
N VAL A 244 12.26 -11.50 20.75
CA VAL A 244 13.48 -12.24 20.43
C VAL A 244 13.77 -13.28 21.51
N ASP A 245 13.72 -14.56 21.13
CA ASP A 245 14.14 -15.68 21.96
C ASP A 245 15.55 -16.11 21.54
N VAL A 246 16.56 -15.70 22.33
CA VAL A 246 17.97 -16.01 22.07
C VAL A 246 18.25 -17.50 22.19
N GLY A 247 17.65 -18.17 23.18
CA GLY A 247 17.86 -19.60 23.43
C GLY A 247 17.34 -20.48 22.28
N ARG A 248 16.16 -20.14 21.74
CA ARG A 248 15.59 -20.83 20.59
C ARG A 248 16.06 -20.28 19.25
N ARG A 249 16.74 -19.13 19.24
CA ARG A 249 17.18 -18.40 18.03
C ARG A 249 15.99 -18.07 17.13
N THR A 250 14.93 -17.53 17.71
CA THR A 250 13.70 -17.21 16.98
C THR A 250 13.18 -15.82 17.30
N VAL A 251 12.57 -15.19 16.31
CA VAL A 251 11.80 -13.94 16.46
C VAL A 251 10.33 -14.22 16.20
N ALA A 252 9.46 -13.87 17.15
CA ALA A 252 8.02 -13.96 16.97
C ALA A 252 7.48 -12.69 16.30
N LEU A 253 7.10 -12.78 15.02
CA LEU A 253 6.48 -11.66 14.32
C LEU A 253 4.99 -11.61 14.60
N ASP A 254 4.56 -10.56 15.31
CA ASP A 254 3.16 -10.24 15.48
C ASP A 254 2.55 -9.62 14.21
N ARG A 255 1.23 -9.75 14.09
CA ARG A 255 0.44 -9.40 12.91
C ARG A 255 0.89 -8.06 12.31
N THR A 256 1.48 -8.10 11.11
CA THR A 256 1.52 -6.94 10.22
C THR A 256 0.30 -7.01 9.31
N LYS A 257 -0.13 -5.84 8.81
CA LYS A 257 -1.34 -5.64 8.00
C LYS A 257 -1.50 -6.61 6.79
N ASN A 258 -0.43 -7.30 6.37
CA ASN A 258 -0.43 -8.26 5.25
C ASN A 258 0.26 -9.61 5.60
N GLY A 259 0.53 -9.93 6.88
CA GLY A 259 1.32 -11.09 7.28
C GLY A 259 0.62 -12.00 8.30
N SER A 260 0.77 -13.31 8.14
CA SER A 260 0.45 -14.28 9.19
C SER A 260 1.44 -14.13 10.36
N LYS A 261 0.96 -14.35 11.59
CA LYS A 261 1.86 -14.55 12.73
C LYS A 261 2.80 -15.69 12.36
N ARG A 262 4.10 -15.46 12.45
CA ARG A 262 5.10 -16.50 12.13
C ARG A 262 6.34 -16.35 13.01
N PRO A 263 6.91 -17.48 13.46
CA PRO A 263 8.27 -17.47 13.98
C PRO A 263 9.24 -17.35 12.80
N VAL A 264 10.27 -16.52 12.97
CA VAL A 264 11.41 -16.42 12.06
C VAL A 264 12.62 -16.99 12.77
N SER A 265 13.25 -18.00 12.17
CA SER A 265 14.52 -18.54 12.66
C SER A 265 15.67 -17.58 12.35
N LEU A 266 16.55 -17.35 13.33
CA LEU A 266 17.75 -16.55 13.18
C LEU A 266 18.94 -17.45 12.88
N THR A 267 19.76 -17.06 11.90
CA THR A 267 21.09 -17.66 11.72
C THR A 267 21.99 -17.30 12.90
N THR A 268 23.08 -18.03 13.07
CA THR A 268 24.11 -17.69 14.07
C THR A 268 24.70 -16.30 13.82
N VAL A 269 24.79 -15.88 12.55
CA VAL A 269 25.26 -14.54 12.17
C VAL A 269 24.26 -13.47 12.60
N ALA A 270 22.95 -13.68 12.34
CA ALA A 270 21.89 -12.78 12.77
C ALA A 270 21.84 -12.63 14.30
N LEU A 271 21.96 -13.75 15.02
CA LEU A 271 21.97 -13.75 16.48
C LEU A 271 23.18 -13.00 17.04
N ALA A 272 24.37 -13.24 16.52
CA ALA A 272 25.57 -12.53 16.94
C ALA A 272 25.49 -11.03 16.65
N ALA A 273 24.85 -10.63 15.55
CA ALA A 273 24.61 -9.21 15.25
C ALA A 273 23.64 -8.57 16.25
N TYR A 274 22.56 -9.28 16.60
CA TYR A 274 21.62 -8.87 17.64
C TYR A 274 22.32 -8.72 19.01
N GLU A 275 23.12 -9.71 19.42
CA GLU A 275 23.82 -9.69 20.71
C GLU A 275 24.84 -8.55 20.80
N ARG A 276 25.63 -8.31 19.74
CA ARG A 276 26.55 -7.17 19.67
C ARG A 276 25.80 -5.84 19.81
N TYR A 277 24.66 -5.71 19.14
CA TYR A 277 23.84 -4.51 19.21
C TYR A 277 23.24 -4.28 20.59
N VAL A 278 22.67 -5.33 21.20
CA VAL A 278 22.12 -5.26 22.56
C VAL A 278 23.23 -4.88 23.55
N ALA A 279 24.40 -5.49 23.44
CA ALA A 279 25.55 -5.16 24.28
C ALA A 279 25.96 -3.68 24.13
N ALA A 280 25.98 -3.13 22.90
CA ALA A 280 26.30 -1.73 22.67
C ALA A 280 25.28 -0.77 23.32
N VAL A 281 23.97 -1.08 23.25
CA VAL A 281 22.94 -0.27 23.90
C VAL A 281 23.07 -0.33 25.42
N VAL A 282 23.25 -1.53 25.99
CA VAL A 282 23.37 -1.74 27.44
C VAL A 282 24.64 -1.10 27.99
N ALA A 283 25.75 -1.14 27.25
CA ALA A 283 27.00 -0.50 27.62
C ALA A 283 26.99 1.03 27.47
N GLY A 284 25.92 1.62 26.93
CA GLY A 284 25.81 3.06 26.72
C GLY A 284 26.74 3.59 25.62
N ASP A 285 26.88 2.84 24.52
CA ASP A 285 27.68 3.24 23.36
C ASP A 285 27.34 4.69 22.93
N PRO A 286 28.34 5.57 22.72
CA PRO A 286 28.11 6.96 22.33
C PRO A 286 27.23 7.12 21.07
N ALA A 287 27.30 6.19 20.12
CA ALA A 287 26.48 6.20 18.91
C ALA A 287 25.01 5.81 19.16
N MET A 288 24.70 5.26 20.34
CA MET A 288 23.36 4.91 20.82
C MET A 288 22.80 5.89 21.85
N ARG A 289 23.47 7.03 22.07
CA ARG A 289 23.03 8.05 23.02
C ARG A 289 21.58 8.49 22.76
N GLY A 290 20.78 8.51 23.83
CA GLY A 290 19.37 8.92 23.78
C GLY A 290 18.39 7.77 23.51
N PHE A 291 18.88 6.55 23.29
CA PHE A 291 18.03 5.38 23.12
C PHE A 291 18.23 4.34 24.23
N THR A 292 17.13 3.82 24.76
CA THR A 292 17.08 2.64 25.64
C THR A 292 15.94 1.73 25.23
N PHE A 293 15.98 0.48 25.69
CA PHE A 293 14.93 -0.51 25.43
C PHE A 293 13.62 -0.25 26.20
N ASP A 294 13.57 0.74 27.10
CA ASP A 294 12.38 1.10 27.89
C ASP A 294 11.22 1.60 27.02
N SER A 295 11.54 2.05 25.79
CA SER A 295 10.54 2.39 24.77
C SER A 295 9.69 1.21 24.31
N GLY A 296 10.06 -0.02 24.66
CA GLY A 296 9.42 -1.25 24.21
C GLY A 296 9.78 -1.64 22.77
N TYR A 297 10.58 -0.84 22.07
CA TYR A 297 11.09 -1.15 20.74
C TYR A 297 12.54 -1.61 20.79
N LEU A 298 12.89 -2.57 19.93
CA LEU A 298 14.25 -3.04 19.76
C LEU A 298 15.13 -1.98 19.08
N PHE A 299 14.55 -1.12 18.25
CA PHE A 299 15.27 -0.13 17.46
C PHE A 299 14.81 1.31 17.75
N PRO A 300 15.70 2.32 17.59
CA PRO A 300 15.43 3.70 17.99
C PRO A 300 14.45 4.46 17.10
N TRP A 301 14.25 4.03 15.85
CA TRP A 301 13.58 4.88 14.87
C TRP A 301 12.08 5.05 15.10
N VAL A 302 11.41 4.07 15.69
CA VAL A 302 9.98 4.18 16.04
C VAL A 302 9.77 5.19 17.17
N PRO A 303 10.41 5.07 18.35
CA PRO A 303 10.26 6.06 19.42
C PRO A 303 10.74 7.46 19.00
N ASP A 304 11.85 7.58 18.26
CA ASP A 304 12.29 8.86 17.65
C ASP A 304 11.18 9.51 16.81
N ALA A 305 10.55 8.73 15.93
CA ALA A 305 9.51 9.22 15.03
C ALA A 305 8.24 9.59 15.79
N GLU A 306 7.87 8.84 16.83
CA GLU A 306 6.77 9.21 17.72
C GLU A 306 7.05 10.52 18.44
N GLN A 307 8.24 10.68 19.02
CA GLN A 307 8.65 11.88 19.73
C GLN A 307 8.67 13.10 18.80
N ALA A 308 9.26 12.97 17.61
CA ALA A 308 9.27 14.02 16.60
C ALA A 308 7.84 14.41 16.17
N MET A 309 6.94 13.45 15.96
CA MET A 309 5.55 13.74 15.61
C MET A 309 4.80 14.44 16.75
N ARG A 310 5.01 14.03 18.01
CA ARG A 310 4.43 14.71 19.18
C ARG A 310 4.94 16.15 19.30
N ALA A 311 6.24 16.37 19.10
CA ALA A 311 6.84 17.72 19.09
C ALA A 311 6.28 18.61 17.97
N GLU A 312 5.94 18.02 16.81
CA GLU A 312 5.28 18.71 15.70
C GLU A 312 3.76 18.87 15.89
N LEU A 313 3.20 18.54 17.05
CA LEU A 313 1.75 18.52 17.34
C LEU A 313 0.93 17.66 16.35
N LYS A 314 1.58 16.64 15.76
CA LYS A 314 0.93 15.69 14.84
C LYS A 314 0.51 14.43 15.59
N PRO A 315 -0.66 13.85 15.25
CA PRO A 315 -1.08 12.60 15.88
C PRO A 315 -0.12 11.46 15.47
N ALA A 316 0.56 10.87 16.46
CA ALA A 316 1.52 9.77 16.32
C ALA A 316 0.83 8.42 16.03
N LEU A 317 -0.04 8.38 15.02
CA LEU A 317 -0.73 7.17 14.61
C LEU A 317 0.29 6.18 14.02
N MET A 318 0.29 4.94 14.52
CA MET A 318 1.22 3.88 14.12
C MET A 318 1.43 3.73 12.59
N PRO A 319 0.39 3.81 11.73
CA PRO A 319 0.58 3.78 10.29
C PRO A 319 1.47 4.91 9.75
N LYS A 320 1.32 6.14 10.28
CA LYS A 320 2.11 7.31 9.89
C LYS A 320 3.55 7.21 10.40
N VAL A 321 3.73 6.74 11.64
CA VAL A 321 5.05 6.48 12.23
C VAL A 321 5.82 5.48 11.37
N ARG A 322 5.19 4.34 11.02
CA ARG A 322 5.79 3.32 10.15
C ARG A 322 6.14 3.84 8.77
N ASP A 323 5.28 4.67 8.16
CA ASP A 323 5.55 5.29 6.85
C ASP A 323 6.76 6.24 6.94
N ARG A 324 6.86 7.07 8.00
CA ARG A 324 8.00 7.98 8.26
C ARG A 324 9.31 7.23 8.47
N VAL A 325 9.32 6.20 9.31
CA VAL A 325 10.50 5.36 9.57
C VAL A 325 10.94 4.60 8.32
N THR A 326 9.99 4.04 7.55
CA THR A 326 10.29 3.37 6.28
C THR A 326 11.02 4.31 5.32
N ALA A 327 10.52 5.54 5.15
CA ALA A 327 11.14 6.53 4.28
C ALA A 327 12.55 6.92 4.77
N ARG A 328 12.71 7.20 6.07
CA ARG A 328 14.00 7.52 6.69
C ARG A 328 15.04 6.42 6.44
N LEU A 329 14.70 5.17 6.76
CA LEU A 329 15.61 4.04 6.60
C LEU A 329 15.93 3.74 5.13
N SER A 330 14.93 3.83 4.25
CA SER A 330 15.16 3.62 2.80
C SER A 330 16.14 4.64 2.24
N GLN A 331 15.99 5.92 2.63
CA GLN A 331 16.92 6.98 2.22
C GLN A 331 18.32 6.78 2.84
N GLN A 332 18.39 6.42 4.12
CA GLN A 332 19.66 6.22 4.81
C GLN A 332 20.46 5.07 4.20
N PHE A 333 19.84 3.92 3.95
CA PHE A 333 20.47 2.80 3.28
C PHE A 333 20.80 3.10 1.81
N GLY A 334 19.96 3.85 1.10
CA GLY A 334 20.29 4.34 -0.25
C GLY A 334 21.62 5.09 -0.27
N ARG A 335 21.82 6.03 0.67
CA ARG A 335 23.09 6.77 0.82
C ARG A 335 24.28 5.88 1.17
N ILE A 336 24.05 4.83 1.97
CA ILE A 336 25.09 3.83 2.32
C ILE A 336 25.47 3.01 1.09
N PHE A 337 24.49 2.57 0.29
CA PHE A 337 24.73 1.81 -0.93
C PHE A 337 25.42 2.64 -2.01
N ASP A 338 25.01 3.90 -2.18
CA ASP A 338 25.71 4.85 -3.07
C ASP A 338 27.19 4.97 -2.69
N ALA A 339 27.47 5.09 -1.40
CA ALA A 339 28.82 5.21 -0.88
C ALA A 339 29.65 3.92 -1.03
N ALA A 340 28.97 2.77 -0.97
CA ALA A 340 29.57 1.47 -1.24
C ALA A 340 29.69 1.16 -2.75
N LYS A 341 29.44 2.15 -3.61
CA LYS A 341 29.47 2.04 -5.08
C LYS A 341 28.46 1.03 -5.66
N CYS A 342 27.38 0.76 -4.93
CA CYS A 342 26.26 -0.07 -5.36
C CYS A 342 24.95 0.72 -5.28
N GLY A 343 24.96 1.98 -5.76
CA GLY A 343 23.83 2.91 -5.65
C GLY A 343 22.56 2.51 -6.40
N ASP A 344 22.66 1.50 -7.27
CA ASP A 344 21.49 0.91 -7.90
C ASP A 344 20.69 0.05 -6.89
N LEU A 345 21.32 -0.48 -5.82
CA LEU A 345 20.74 -1.33 -4.78
C LEU A 345 19.70 -0.61 -3.91
N VAL A 346 18.65 -1.32 -3.49
CA VAL A 346 17.67 -0.83 -2.50
C VAL A 346 17.54 -1.81 -1.34
N PHE A 347 17.06 -1.35 -0.18
CA PHE A 347 17.01 -2.19 1.02
C PHE A 347 16.17 -3.47 0.83
N HIS A 348 15.18 -3.42 -0.06
CA HIS A 348 14.37 -4.60 -0.37
C HIS A 348 15.18 -5.75 -1.01
N ASP A 349 16.24 -5.44 -1.75
CA ASP A 349 17.11 -6.43 -2.39
C ASP A 349 17.81 -7.33 -1.37
N LEU A 350 18.04 -6.84 -0.15
CA LEU A 350 18.61 -7.64 0.93
C LEU A 350 17.71 -8.83 1.29
N ARG A 351 16.39 -8.67 1.16
CA ARG A 351 15.43 -9.77 1.35
C ARG A 351 15.49 -10.79 0.20
N HIS A 352 15.76 -10.36 -1.02
CA HIS A 352 16.00 -11.26 -2.16
C HIS A 352 17.27 -12.09 -1.93
N GLU A 353 18.34 -11.43 -1.49
CA GLU A 353 19.59 -12.09 -1.10
C GLU A 353 19.37 -13.08 0.05
N ALA A 354 18.68 -12.68 1.12
CA ALA A 354 18.39 -13.56 2.24
C ALA A 354 17.60 -14.81 1.81
N THR A 355 16.59 -14.63 0.97
CA THR A 355 15.79 -15.75 0.46
C THR A 355 16.65 -16.68 -0.40
N SER A 356 17.54 -16.11 -1.23
CA SER A 356 18.47 -16.88 -2.06
C SER A 356 19.48 -17.66 -1.20
N ARG A 357 20.00 -17.06 -0.11
CA ARG A 357 20.88 -17.74 0.86
C ARG A 357 20.22 -18.94 1.52
N LEU A 358 18.93 -18.88 1.80
CA LEU A 358 18.22 -20.03 2.37
C LEU A 358 18.28 -21.22 1.41
N TYR A 359 18.14 -21.01 0.10
CA TYR A 359 18.29 -22.06 -0.90
C TYR A 359 19.75 -22.50 -1.11
N GLU A 360 20.68 -21.54 -1.10
CA GLU A 360 22.08 -21.78 -1.43
C GLU A 360 22.86 -22.42 -0.26
N ARG A 361 22.51 -22.08 0.98
CA ARG A 361 23.28 -22.40 2.20
C ARG A 361 22.57 -23.33 3.18
N THR A 362 21.36 -23.79 2.87
CA THR A 362 20.64 -24.73 3.73
C THR A 362 20.09 -25.91 2.93
N THR A 363 19.61 -26.94 3.63
CA THR A 363 18.92 -28.09 3.06
C THR A 363 17.40 -28.01 3.28
N LEU A 364 16.87 -26.81 3.51
CA LEU A 364 15.45 -26.59 3.78
C LEU A 364 14.61 -26.83 2.52
N THR A 365 13.42 -27.35 2.71
CA THR A 365 12.44 -27.52 1.62
C THR A 365 11.78 -26.19 1.27
N ASP A 366 11.18 -26.10 0.07
CA ASP A 366 10.41 -24.92 -0.36
C ASP A 366 9.35 -24.51 0.65
N ILE A 367 8.68 -25.48 1.29
CA ILE A 367 7.65 -25.21 2.29
C ILE A 367 8.26 -24.59 3.55
N GLN A 368 9.42 -25.07 3.99
CA GLN A 368 10.13 -24.52 5.15
C GLN A 368 10.62 -23.09 4.86
N ILE A 369 11.19 -22.86 3.66
CA ILE A 369 11.63 -21.53 3.24
C ILE A 369 10.44 -20.58 3.07
N ALA A 370 9.32 -21.03 2.49
CA ALA A 370 8.07 -20.26 2.40
C ALA A 370 7.57 -19.84 3.79
N LYS A 371 7.65 -20.74 4.78
CA LYS A 371 7.26 -20.47 6.16
C LYS A 371 8.16 -19.43 6.83
N ILE A 372 9.48 -19.48 6.61
CA ILE A 372 10.44 -18.48 7.14
C ILE A 372 10.19 -17.11 6.49
N THR A 373 10.17 -17.08 5.15
CA THR A 373 10.01 -15.86 4.37
C THR A 373 8.60 -15.25 4.49
N GLY A 374 7.59 -16.04 4.87
CA GLY A 374 6.21 -15.61 5.01
C GLY A 374 5.51 -15.40 3.68
N HIS A 375 5.81 -16.27 2.69
CA HIS A 375 5.10 -16.32 1.42
C HIS A 375 3.98 -17.37 1.51
N SER A 376 2.73 -16.94 1.28
CA SER A 376 1.56 -17.82 1.32
C SER A 376 1.38 -18.65 0.05
N ASP A 377 1.94 -18.20 -1.07
CA ASP A 377 1.91 -18.89 -2.37
C ASP A 377 3.35 -19.22 -2.80
N PRO A 378 3.70 -20.51 -3.02
CA PRO A 378 4.99 -20.92 -3.54
C PRO A 378 5.38 -20.24 -4.86
N LYS A 379 4.43 -19.83 -5.70
CA LYS A 379 4.73 -19.07 -6.93
C LYS A 379 5.35 -17.71 -6.65
N VAL A 380 5.02 -17.10 -5.52
CA VAL A 380 5.67 -15.85 -5.08
C VAL A 380 7.10 -16.13 -4.63
N LEU A 381 7.35 -17.27 -3.99
CA LEU A 381 8.70 -17.68 -3.57
C LEU A 381 9.66 -17.84 -4.76
N MET A 382 9.18 -18.38 -5.88
CA MET A 382 9.96 -18.49 -7.13
C MET A 382 10.45 -17.14 -7.68
N ARG A 383 9.81 -16.01 -7.32
CA ARG A 383 10.28 -14.66 -7.70
C ARG A 383 11.43 -14.13 -6.84
N TYR A 384 11.65 -14.74 -5.67
CA TYR A 384 12.71 -14.36 -4.72
C TYR A 384 13.88 -15.34 -4.77
N ALA A 385 13.67 -16.56 -5.23
CA ALA A 385 14.70 -17.58 -5.41
C ALA A 385 15.49 -17.37 -6.72
N ASN A 386 16.26 -16.28 -6.79
CA ASN A 386 17.13 -16.00 -7.93
C ASN A 386 18.46 -16.73 -7.76
N LEU A 387 18.43 -18.06 -7.90
CA LEU A 387 19.60 -18.92 -7.77
C LEU A 387 20.65 -18.54 -8.82
N ARG A 388 21.91 -18.34 -8.39
CA ARG A 388 22.99 -18.03 -9.32
C ARG A 388 23.31 -19.27 -10.15
N GLY A 389 23.44 -19.08 -11.46
CA GLY A 389 23.85 -20.15 -12.38
C GLY A 389 25.21 -20.76 -12.00
N SER A 390 26.13 -19.96 -11.43
CA SER A 390 27.41 -20.44 -10.89
C SER A 390 27.24 -21.46 -9.77
N ASP A 391 26.28 -21.20 -8.87
CA ASP A 391 26.07 -22.02 -7.67
C ASP A 391 25.33 -23.31 -8.04
N LEU A 392 24.44 -23.23 -9.03
CA LEU A 392 23.83 -24.40 -9.65
C LEU A 392 24.89 -25.24 -10.37
N ALA A 393 25.79 -24.62 -11.14
CA ALA A 393 26.85 -25.32 -11.86
C ALA A 393 27.78 -26.09 -10.92
N ALA A 394 28.11 -25.54 -9.75
CA ALA A 394 28.90 -26.24 -8.73
C ALA A 394 28.21 -27.49 -8.13
N ARG A 395 26.89 -27.63 -8.32
CA ARG A 395 26.10 -28.80 -7.91
C ARG A 395 25.78 -29.74 -9.08
N LEU A 396 26.15 -29.37 -10.31
CA LEU A 396 26.08 -30.28 -11.46
C LEU A 396 27.24 -31.28 -11.37
N TRP A 397 27.05 -32.44 -12.00
CA TRP A 397 27.87 -33.64 -11.87
C TRP A 397 29.34 -33.48 -12.27
#